data_AF-A0AAV9ZHS1-F1
#
_entry.id   AF-A0AAV9ZHS1-F1
#
_cell.length_a   1.000
_cell.length_b   1.000
_cell.length_c   1.000
_cell.angle_alpha   90.00
_cell.angle_beta   90.00
_cell.angle_gamma   90.00
#
_symmetry.space_group_name_H-M   'P 1'
#
loop_
_entity.id
_entity.type
_entity.pdbx_description
1 polymer ?
#
loop_
_entity_poly.entity_id
_entity_poly.type
_entity_poly.pdbx_seq_one_letter_code
_entity_poly.pdbx_strand_id
1 'polypeptide(L)'
;VQLREHEQTIWSVVRSYFSLLDRDRPRFNLDKPWQRVVIHRVPVTTDPSYRSIAEELRWSNEAIGSLGDVMGIRDLCSLEGLKRRREGLQQGFAQETSLMVMLLNADHARRFLREGVFLYGSHCRVSVYEPRKGLR
;
A
#
# COMPACT_ATOMS: atom_id res chain seq x y z
N VAL A 1 5.39 19.17 15.76
CA VAL A 1 4.94 20.10 14.71
C VAL A 1 3.74 19.45 14.05
N GLN A 2 2.52 19.90 14.37
CA GLN A 2 1.29 19.33 13.83
C GLN A 2 1.12 19.82 12.40
N LEU A 3 1.16 18.91 11.42
CA LEU A 3 0.99 19.23 10.01
C LEU A 3 -0.35 19.93 9.73
N ARG A 4 -1.34 19.72 10.61
CA ARG A 4 -2.63 20.41 10.60
C ARG A 4 -2.54 21.94 10.63
N GLU A 5 -1.56 22.52 11.32
CA GLU A 5 -1.37 23.98 11.34
C GLU A 5 -1.04 24.55 9.96
N HIS A 6 -0.49 23.71 9.07
CA HIS A 6 -0.13 24.07 7.70
C HIS A 6 -1.16 23.60 6.66
N GLU A 7 -2.33 23.09 7.06
CA GLU A 7 -3.32 22.53 6.14
C GLU A 7 -3.74 23.54 5.06
N GLN A 8 -3.97 24.80 5.44
CA GLN A 8 -4.38 25.84 4.51
C GLN A 8 -3.28 26.15 3.49
N THR A 9 -2.02 26.15 3.92
CA THR A 9 -0.86 26.35 3.04
C THR A 9 -0.71 25.20 2.06
N ILE A 10 -0.82 23.95 2.56
CA ILE A 10 -0.78 22.75 1.73
C ILE A 10 -1.91 22.78 0.69
N TRP A 11 -3.14 23.09 1.12
CA TRP A 11 -4.28 23.21 0.22
C TRP A 11 -4.07 24.28 -0.83
N SER A 12 -3.59 25.47 -0.46
CA SER A 12 -3.34 26.56 -1.42
C SER A 12 -2.36 26.15 -2.53
N VAL A 13 -1.29 25.45 -2.18
CA VAL A 13 -0.29 24.97 -3.15
C VAL A 13 -0.88 23.90 -4.06
N VAL A 14 -1.53 22.88 -3.49
CA VAL A 14 -2.15 21.79 -4.26
C VAL A 14 -3.23 22.34 -5.19
N ARG A 15 -4.10 23.21 -4.68
CA ARG A 15 -5.16 23.86 -5.45
C ARG A 15 -4.61 24.62 -6.64
N SER A 16 -3.58 25.44 -6.43
CA SER A 16 -2.95 26.23 -7.49
C SER A 16 -2.25 25.36 -8.53
N TYR A 17 -1.59 24.28 -8.10
CA TYR A 17 -0.81 23.43 -9.00
C TYR A 17 -1.71 22.57 -9.91
N PHE A 18 -2.83 22.10 -9.39
CA PHE A 18 -3.77 21.22 -10.10
C PHE A 18 -5.02 21.94 -10.63
N SER A 19 -5.10 23.27 -10.51
CA SER A 19 -6.25 24.08 -10.92
C SER A 19 -7.58 23.60 -10.32
N LEU A 20 -7.56 23.21 -9.05
CA LEU A 20 -8.73 22.67 -8.34
C LEU A 20 -9.62 23.80 -7.81
N LEU A 21 -10.90 23.49 -7.59
CA LEU A 21 -11.84 24.41 -6.95
C LEU A 21 -11.88 24.14 -5.44
N ASP A 22 -12.32 25.12 -4.64
CA ASP A 22 -12.41 24.93 -3.18
C ASP A 22 -13.38 23.81 -2.76
N ARG A 23 -14.38 23.50 -3.60
CA ARG A 23 -15.28 22.35 -3.41
C ARG A 23 -14.57 21.00 -3.54
N ASP A 24 -13.41 20.96 -4.18
CA ASP A 24 -12.60 19.75 -4.38
C ASP A 24 -11.61 19.52 -3.24
N ARG A 25 -11.68 20.33 -2.16
CA ARG A 25 -10.76 20.24 -1.03
C ARG A 25 -10.84 18.86 -0.37
N PRO A 26 -9.76 18.08 -0.37
CA PRO A 26 -9.76 16.78 0.28
C PRO A 26 -9.76 16.95 1.80
N ARG A 27 -10.28 15.96 2.51
CA ARG A 27 -10.11 15.87 3.96
C ARG A 27 -8.67 15.45 4.26
N PHE A 28 -7.90 16.35 4.86
CA PHE A 28 -6.53 16.04 5.25
C PHE A 28 -6.49 15.34 6.63
N ASN A 29 -5.98 14.11 6.69
CA ASN A 29 -5.72 13.39 7.94
C ASN A 29 -4.27 13.61 8.40
N LEU A 30 -3.95 14.83 8.83
CA LEU A 30 -2.57 15.29 9.03
C LEU A 30 -1.90 14.86 10.35
N ASP A 31 -2.68 14.56 11.38
CA ASP A 31 -2.14 14.30 12.73
C ASP A 31 -2.38 12.87 13.23
N LYS A 32 -3.03 12.00 12.43
CA LYS A 32 -3.18 10.60 12.81
C LYS A 32 -1.88 9.86 12.49
N PRO A 33 -1.27 9.14 13.45
CA PRO A 33 -0.06 8.35 13.17
C PRO A 33 -0.43 7.16 12.30
N TRP A 34 0.02 7.15 11.05
CA TRP A 34 -0.19 6.00 10.16
C TRP A 34 0.85 4.93 10.44
N GLN A 35 0.42 3.67 10.48
CA GLN A 35 1.31 2.54 10.64
C GLN A 35 1.73 2.03 9.26
N ARG A 36 3.03 1.81 9.06
CA ARG A 36 3.58 1.25 7.84
C ARG A 36 4.06 -0.16 8.12
N VAL A 37 3.47 -1.12 7.43
CA VAL A 37 3.86 -2.53 7.51
C VAL A 37 4.27 -3.04 6.14
N VAL A 38 5.12 -4.06 6.11
CA VAL A 38 5.46 -4.80 4.91
C VAL A 38 4.81 -6.16 4.98
N ILE A 39 4.00 -6.48 3.98
CA ILE A 39 3.46 -7.82 3.76
C ILE A 39 4.42 -8.53 2.82
N HIS A 40 4.96 -9.66 3.25
CA HIS A 40 5.89 -10.49 2.51
C HIS A 40 5.18 -11.71 1.94
N ARG A 41 5.80 -12.29 0.90
CA ARG A 41 5.34 -13.52 0.26
C ARG A 41 3.94 -13.42 -0.33
N VAL A 42 3.58 -12.22 -0.80
CA VAL A 42 2.28 -12.00 -1.45
C VAL A 42 2.32 -12.69 -2.81
N PRO A 43 1.43 -13.65 -3.10
CA PRO A 43 1.40 -14.30 -4.39
C PRO A 43 1.25 -13.28 -5.52
N VAL A 44 2.04 -13.44 -6.56
CA VAL A 44 1.84 -12.70 -7.81
C VAL A 44 0.69 -13.36 -8.55
N THR A 45 -0.27 -12.56 -9.00
CA THR A 45 -1.43 -13.04 -9.76
C THR A 45 -1.12 -13.06 -11.26
N THR A 46 -1.83 -13.92 -11.99
CA THR A 46 -1.74 -14.03 -13.45
C THR A 46 -2.62 -13.02 -14.18
N ASP A 47 -3.47 -12.25 -13.48
CA ASP A 47 -4.41 -11.35 -14.14
C ASP A 47 -3.66 -10.21 -14.86
N PRO A 48 -3.69 -10.18 -16.21
CA PRO A 48 -2.98 -9.18 -16.99
C PRO A 48 -3.65 -7.80 -16.93
N SER A 49 -4.89 -7.71 -16.44
CA SER A 49 -5.66 -6.47 -16.36
C SER A 49 -5.04 -5.45 -15.42
N TYR A 50 -4.36 -5.92 -14.37
CA TYR A 50 -3.74 -5.07 -13.36
C TYR A 50 -2.26 -4.87 -13.66
N ARG A 51 -1.74 -3.65 -13.54
CA ARG A 51 -0.31 -3.35 -13.76
C ARG A 51 0.55 -3.75 -12.57
N SER A 52 -0.04 -3.81 -11.37
CA SER A 52 0.66 -4.18 -10.15
C SER A 52 -0.28 -4.87 -9.14
N ILE A 53 0.32 -5.52 -8.13
CA ILE A 53 -0.46 -6.19 -7.08
C ILE A 53 -1.12 -5.14 -6.18
N ALA A 54 -0.45 -3.99 -5.94
CA ALA A 54 -1.06 -2.90 -5.20
C ALA A 54 -2.31 -2.32 -5.90
N GLU A 55 -2.33 -2.27 -7.22
CA GLU A 55 -3.51 -1.85 -7.98
C GLU A 55 -4.64 -2.86 -7.81
N GLU A 56 -4.35 -4.14 -8.00
CA GLU A 56 -5.33 -5.21 -7.85
C GLU A 56 -5.98 -5.25 -6.46
N LEU A 57 -5.17 -5.19 -5.40
CA LEU A 57 -5.66 -5.21 -4.02
C LEU A 57 -6.52 -3.99 -3.67
N ARG A 58 -6.36 -2.85 -4.36
CA ARG A 58 -7.25 -1.68 -4.17
C ARG A 58 -8.64 -1.88 -4.73
N TRP A 59 -8.78 -2.76 -5.72
CA TRP A 59 -10.07 -3.04 -6.35
C TRP A 59 -10.69 -4.36 -5.85
N SER A 60 -9.92 -5.18 -5.14
CA SER A 60 -10.41 -6.41 -4.51
C SER A 60 -11.11 -6.11 -3.18
N ASN A 61 -12.44 -6.30 -3.15
CA ASN A 61 -13.24 -6.22 -1.93
C ASN A 61 -12.78 -7.20 -0.84
N GLU A 62 -12.25 -8.35 -1.23
CA GLU A 62 -11.72 -9.38 -0.32
C GLU A 62 -10.47 -8.88 0.42
N ALA A 63 -9.57 -8.20 -0.31
CA ALA A 63 -8.37 -7.61 0.26
C ALA A 63 -8.68 -6.44 1.20
N ILE A 64 -9.65 -5.58 0.83
CA ILE A 64 -10.07 -4.44 1.66
C ILE A 64 -10.71 -4.94 2.97
N GLY A 65 -11.54 -5.98 2.91
CA GLY A 65 -12.13 -6.61 4.09
C GLY A 65 -11.10 -7.21 5.05
N SER A 66 -10.05 -7.84 4.51
CA SER A 66 -8.99 -8.45 5.34
C SER A 66 -7.98 -7.43 5.88
N LEU A 67 -7.73 -6.34 5.16
CA LEU A 67 -6.71 -5.35 5.52
C LEU A 67 -7.24 -4.18 6.39
N GLY A 68 -8.57 -3.99 6.45
CA GLY A 68 -9.22 -2.95 7.26
C GLY A 68 -9.01 -1.54 6.69
N ASP A 69 -8.84 -0.54 7.57
CA ASP A 69 -8.65 0.87 7.18
C ASP A 69 -7.30 1.16 6.50
N VAL A 70 -7.17 0.72 5.24
CA VAL A 70 -6.00 0.92 4.41
C VAL A 70 -6.01 2.33 3.80
N MET A 71 -4.95 3.09 4.07
CA MET A 71 -4.71 4.41 3.48
C MET A 71 -3.96 4.34 2.15
N GLY A 72 -3.21 3.25 1.92
CA GLY A 72 -2.53 3.04 0.67
C GLY A 72 -1.71 1.75 0.64
N ILE A 73 -1.52 1.25 -0.57
CA ILE A 73 -0.74 0.05 -0.88
C ILE A 73 0.29 0.43 -1.94
N ARG A 74 1.52 -0.07 -1.79
CA ARG A 74 2.61 0.14 -2.74
C ARG A 74 3.42 -1.14 -2.94
N ASP A 75 3.68 -1.49 -4.19
CA ASP A 75 4.62 -2.55 -4.51
C ASP A 75 6.05 -2.13 -4.14
N LEU A 76 6.77 -3.02 -3.42
CA LEU A 76 8.19 -2.81 -3.13
C LEU A 76 9.12 -3.34 -4.23
N CYS A 77 8.56 -4.11 -5.16
CA CYS A 77 9.26 -4.53 -6.38
C CYS A 77 9.03 -3.50 -7.49
N SER A 78 10.01 -3.33 -8.39
CA SER A 78 9.82 -2.51 -9.59
C SER A 78 8.79 -3.15 -10.51
N LEU A 79 8.14 -2.33 -11.36
CA LEU A 79 7.18 -2.83 -12.36
C LEU A 79 7.81 -3.89 -13.29
N GLU A 80 9.05 -3.68 -13.72
CA GLU A 80 9.79 -4.67 -14.51
C GLU A 80 10.07 -5.96 -13.73
N GLY A 81 10.36 -5.86 -12.43
CA GLY A 81 10.50 -7.01 -11.55
C GLY A 81 9.20 -7.80 -11.44
N LEU A 82 8.05 -7.11 -11.31
CA LEU A 82 6.74 -7.75 -11.30
C LEU A 82 6.40 -8.43 -12.63
N LYS A 83 6.70 -7.79 -13.77
CA LYS A 83 6.49 -8.39 -15.10
C LYS A 83 7.27 -9.71 -15.26
N ARG A 84 8.57 -9.71 -14.91
CA ARG A 84 9.39 -10.92 -14.93
C ARG A 84 8.86 -12.03 -14.03
N ARG A 85 8.31 -11.67 -12.87
CA ARG A 85 7.66 -12.65 -11.98
C ARG A 85 6.39 -13.21 -12.59
N ARG A 86 5.56 -12.41 -13.27
CA ARG A 86 4.39 -12.94 -13.99
C ARG A 86 4.77 -13.87 -15.13
N GLU A 87 5.81 -13.56 -15.87
CA GLU A 87 6.35 -14.46 -16.91
C GLU A 87 6.81 -15.79 -16.29
N GLY A 88 7.53 -15.75 -15.16
CA GLY A 88 7.90 -16.96 -14.41
C GLY A 88 6.71 -17.76 -13.90
N LEU A 89 5.60 -17.10 -13.55
CA LEU A 89 4.36 -17.76 -13.16
C LEU A 89 3.68 -18.49 -14.33
N GLN A 90 3.71 -17.91 -15.53
CA GLN A 90 3.24 -18.58 -16.76
C GLN A 90 4.06 -19.83 -17.09
N GLN A 91 5.32 -19.89 -16.62
CA GLN A 91 6.21 -21.05 -16.74
C GLN A 91 6.00 -22.09 -15.62
N GLY A 92 5.00 -21.89 -14.75
CA GLY A 92 4.63 -22.85 -13.69
C GLY A 92 5.39 -22.67 -12.36
N PHE A 93 6.19 -21.61 -12.20
CA PHE A 93 6.86 -21.34 -10.94
C PHE A 93 5.99 -20.47 -10.03
N ALA A 94 5.86 -20.84 -8.75
CA ALA A 94 5.23 -19.96 -7.76
C ALA A 94 6.06 -18.69 -7.59
N GLN A 95 5.41 -17.52 -7.68
CA GLN A 95 6.07 -16.23 -7.64
C GLN A 95 5.44 -15.36 -6.58
N GLU A 96 6.28 -14.69 -5.80
CA GLU A 96 5.85 -13.91 -4.65
C GLU A 96 6.44 -12.50 -4.69
N THR A 97 5.82 -11.57 -4.00
CA THR A 97 6.29 -10.20 -3.84
C THR A 97 6.14 -9.68 -2.42
N SER A 98 6.61 -8.45 -2.19
CA SER A 98 6.38 -7.73 -0.94
C SER A 98 5.72 -6.40 -1.22
N LEU A 99 4.79 -6.03 -0.36
CA LEU A 99 4.00 -4.82 -0.45
C LEU A 99 4.17 -4.00 0.82
N MET A 100 4.25 -2.69 0.67
CA MET A 100 4.08 -1.77 1.79
C MET A 100 2.62 -1.40 1.89
N VAL A 101 2.04 -1.54 3.08
CA VAL A 101 0.67 -1.13 3.39
C VAL A 101 0.70 -0.05 4.47
N MET A 102 -0.06 1.01 4.23
CA MET A 102 -0.28 2.10 5.17
C MET A 102 -1.64 1.92 5.82
N LEU A 103 -1.66 1.80 7.14
CA LEU A 103 -2.86 1.55 7.94
C LEU A 103 -3.17 2.75 8.81
N LEU A 104 -4.44 3.13 8.86
CA LEU A 104 -4.91 4.21 9.73
C LEU A 104 -5.02 3.74 11.19
N ASN A 105 -5.34 2.47 11.40
CA ASN A 105 -5.58 1.90 12.72
C ASN A 105 -4.36 1.10 13.24
N ALA A 106 -3.85 1.49 14.40
CA ALA A 106 -2.72 0.82 15.05
C ALA A 106 -3.05 -0.58 15.57
N ASP A 107 -4.31 -0.87 15.89
CA ASP A 107 -4.74 -2.21 16.31
C ASP A 107 -4.68 -3.20 15.14
N HIS A 108 -5.08 -2.78 13.94
CA HIS A 108 -4.92 -3.60 12.73
C HIS A 108 -3.45 -3.90 12.44
N ALA A 109 -2.58 -2.89 12.55
CA ALA A 109 -1.15 -3.10 12.38
C ALA A 109 -0.59 -4.11 13.39
N ARG A 110 -0.95 -3.98 14.68
CA ARG A 110 -0.54 -4.90 15.74
C ARG A 110 -1.05 -6.32 15.50
N ARG A 111 -2.31 -6.48 15.07
CA ARG A 111 -2.90 -7.77 14.70
C ARG A 111 -2.12 -8.41 13.55
N PHE A 112 -1.88 -7.67 12.47
CA PHE A 112 -1.14 -8.19 11.32
C PHE A 112 0.30 -8.58 11.66
N LEU A 113 0.98 -7.80 12.50
CA LEU A 113 2.33 -8.15 12.96
C LEU A 113 2.38 -9.45 13.77
N ARG A 114 1.30 -9.76 14.49
CA ARG A 114 1.20 -11.00 15.29
C ARG A 114 0.75 -12.20 14.47
N GLU A 115 -0.27 -12.00 13.64
CA GLU A 115 -1.04 -13.08 13.03
C GLU A 115 -0.73 -13.26 11.54
N GLY A 116 -0.07 -12.29 10.91
CA GLY A 116 0.05 -12.22 9.46
C GLY A 116 -1.25 -11.77 8.80
N VAL A 117 -1.37 -12.06 7.52
CA VAL A 117 -2.55 -11.73 6.69
C VAL A 117 -2.72 -12.79 5.60
N PHE A 118 -3.95 -13.13 5.25
CA PHE A 118 -4.24 -14.01 4.12
C PHE A 118 -4.52 -13.18 2.87
N LEU A 119 -3.73 -13.38 1.82
CA LEU A 119 -3.96 -12.78 0.50
C LEU A 119 -3.91 -13.89 -0.55
N TYR A 120 -4.92 -13.93 -1.43
CA TYR A 120 -5.01 -14.92 -2.50
C TYR A 120 -4.87 -16.37 -2.00
N GLY A 121 -5.55 -16.69 -0.88
CA GLY A 121 -5.49 -18.01 -0.25
C GLY A 121 -4.15 -18.36 0.43
N SER A 122 -3.17 -17.45 0.45
CA SER A 122 -1.85 -17.69 1.04
C SER A 122 -1.62 -16.87 2.32
N HIS A 123 -1.06 -17.51 3.35
CA HIS A 123 -0.64 -16.82 4.57
C HIS A 123 0.64 -16.02 4.31
N CYS A 124 0.53 -14.70 4.45
CA CYS A 124 1.58 -13.75 4.21
C CYS A 124 2.15 -13.24 5.54
N ARG A 125 3.49 -13.27 5.67
CA ARG A 125 4.18 -12.75 6.86
C ARG A 125 4.19 -11.22 6.83
N VAL A 126 4.02 -10.60 8.00
CA VAL A 126 4.05 -9.14 8.13
C VAL A 126 5.22 -8.70 8.99
N SER A 127 5.84 -7.58 8.63
CA SER A 127 6.88 -6.91 9.43
C SER A 127 6.66 -5.41 9.48
N VAL A 128 7.34 -4.73 10.41
CA VAL A 128 7.35 -3.27 10.46
C VAL A 128 8.14 -2.76 9.26
N TYR A 129 7.62 -1.74 8.58
CA TYR A 129 8.37 -1.09 7.51
C TYR A 129 9.54 -0.29 8.09
N GLU A 130 10.74 -0.65 7.67
CA GLU A 130 11.93 0.17 7.90
C GLU A 130 12.41 0.78 6.58
N PRO A 131 12.55 2.11 6.51
CA PRO A 131 13.19 2.74 5.37
C PRO A 131 14.62 2.20 5.21
N ARG A 132 15.02 1.89 3.98
CA ARG A 132 16.43 1.55 3.70
C ARG A 132 17.32 2.69 4.18
N LYS A 133 18.23 2.40 5.11
CA LYS A 133 19.29 3.33 5.51
C LYS A 133 20.31 3.37 4.37
N GLY A 134 20.21 4.37 3.48
CA GLY A 134 21.20 4.60 2.43
C GLY A 134 20.60 4.78 1.03
N LEU A 135 20.50 6.04 0.62
CA LEU A 135 20.68 6.59 -0.72
C LEU A 135 20.68 8.12 -0.50
N ARG A 136 21.82 8.61 -0.01
CA ARG A 136 22.22 10.02 -0.18
C ARG A 136 22.97 10.11 -1.50
#